data_AF-A0A3M1FZA0-F1
#
_entry.id   AF-A0A3M1FZA0-F1
#
_cell.length_a   1.000
_cell.length_b   1.000
_cell.length_c   1.000
_cell.angle_alpha   90.00
_cell.angle_beta   90.00
_cell.angle_gamma   90.00
#
_symmetry.space_group_name_H-M   'P 1'
#
loop_
_entity.id
_entity.type
_entity.pdbx_description
1 polymer ?
#
loop_
_entity_poly.entity_id
_entity_poly.type
_entity_poly.pdbx_seq_one_letter_code
_entity_poly.pdbx_strand_id
1 'polypeptide(L)'
;ETLKKELETLLERRATLSESLEKAEKELETLITTPLNLPEPPDELFSMVSEAERLASLIEKAQTEGTATEPIKEEIKNLEAEIREVESKLASLDVVKKAKARIEDLKAEERELAEAFEDIQEQIYLLEEFTRKKVTLIEERVNETFSLTRFKLFEEQINGGLKETCEVTYNGVPYRNLNNGMRINIGLDVINTLSRYHGVSVPVWIDNAESVTSLINTNGQIIRLVVSEQDKALRITNESKEVKNYGTDGDKETGTGSSSSVLF
;
A
#
# COMPACT_ATOMS: atom_id res chain seq x y z
N GLU A 1 -24.65 -15.69 141.43
CA GLU A 1 -24.29 -17.13 141.44
C GLU A 1 -24.01 -17.69 140.06
N THR A 2 -24.80 -17.35 139.04
CA THR A 2 -24.56 -17.68 137.62
C THR A 2 -23.13 -17.39 137.14
N LEU A 3 -22.61 -16.22 137.50
CA LEU A 3 -21.27 -15.75 137.11
C LEU A 3 -20.10 -16.60 137.65
N LYS A 4 -20.22 -17.26 138.81
CA LYS A 4 -19.14 -18.10 139.35
C LYS A 4 -19.03 -19.45 138.61
N LYS A 5 -20.17 -20.02 138.22
CA LYS A 5 -20.23 -21.25 137.43
C LYS A 5 -19.74 -21.02 135.99
N GLU A 6 -20.06 -19.87 135.40
CA GLU A 6 -19.49 -19.47 134.11
C GLU A 6 -17.98 -19.25 134.19
N LEU A 7 -17.47 -18.71 135.30
CA LEU A 7 -16.02 -18.52 135.49
C LEU A 7 -15.27 -19.86 135.55
N GLU A 8 -15.78 -20.87 136.26
CA GLU A 8 -15.16 -22.21 136.31
C GLU A 8 -15.16 -22.90 134.94
N THR A 9 -16.28 -22.86 134.23
CA THR A 9 -16.38 -23.47 132.88
C THR A 9 -15.48 -22.77 131.85
N LEU A 10 -15.34 -21.45 131.93
CA LEU A 10 -14.41 -20.69 131.09
C LEU A 10 -12.94 -20.99 131.43
N LEU A 11 -12.62 -21.24 132.70
CA LEU A 11 -11.26 -21.61 133.12
C LEU A 11 -10.88 -23.02 132.63
N GLU A 12 -11.78 -24.00 132.70
CA GLU A 12 -11.58 -25.33 132.10
C GLU A 12 -11.45 -25.26 130.57
N ARG A 13 -12.28 -24.43 129.92
CA ARG A 13 -12.19 -24.21 128.47
C ARG A 13 -10.87 -23.55 128.06
N ARG A 14 -10.37 -22.62 128.88
CA ARG A 14 -9.07 -21.98 128.66
C ARG A 14 -7.91 -22.97 128.82
N ALA A 15 -7.97 -23.86 129.81
CA ALA A 15 -6.95 -24.88 130.03
C ALA A 15 -6.88 -25.89 128.87
N THR A 16 -8.03 -26.35 128.37
CA THR A 16 -8.09 -27.26 127.21
C THR A 16 -7.62 -26.60 125.91
N LEU A 17 -7.96 -25.32 125.70
CA LEU A 17 -7.47 -24.55 124.55
C LEU A 17 -5.95 -24.32 124.61
N SER A 18 -5.39 -23.98 125.78
CA SER A 18 -3.93 -23.79 125.91
C SER A 18 -3.16 -25.08 125.63
N GLU A 19 -3.67 -26.24 126.05
CA GLU A 19 -3.06 -27.54 125.79
C GLU A 19 -3.10 -27.91 124.29
N SER A 20 -4.19 -27.55 123.59
CA SER A 20 -4.28 -27.73 122.13
C SER A 20 -3.34 -26.80 121.35
N LEU A 21 -3.13 -25.59 121.86
CA LEU A 21 -2.27 -24.58 121.24
C LEU A 21 -0.79 -24.96 121.41
N GLU A 22 -0.41 -25.48 122.58
CA GLU A 22 0.94 -26.01 122.81
C GLU A 22 1.24 -27.26 121.96
N LYS A 23 0.24 -28.10 121.67
CA LYS A 23 0.37 -29.22 120.72
C LYS A 23 0.56 -28.73 119.27
N ALA A 24 -0.23 -27.75 118.83
CA ALA A 24 -0.13 -27.19 117.49
C ALA A 24 1.20 -26.42 117.28
N GLU A 25 1.68 -25.71 118.32
CA GLU A 25 2.99 -25.05 118.30
C GLU A 25 4.14 -26.07 118.23
N LYS A 26 4.04 -27.20 118.96
CA LYS A 26 4.99 -28.30 118.81
C LYS A 26 4.96 -28.95 117.43
N GLU A 27 3.79 -29.16 116.83
CA GLU A 27 3.69 -29.67 115.46
C GLU A 27 4.30 -28.70 114.43
N LEU A 28 4.04 -27.40 114.55
CA LEU A 28 4.62 -26.38 113.68
C LEU A 28 6.15 -26.29 113.87
N GLU A 29 6.63 -26.35 115.11
CA GLU A 29 8.05 -26.36 115.40
C GLU A 29 8.72 -27.64 114.86
N THR A 30 8.06 -28.81 114.92
CA THR A 30 8.58 -30.02 114.26
C THR A 30 8.63 -29.90 112.74
N LEU A 31 7.67 -29.24 112.09
CA LEU A 31 7.67 -29.02 110.63
C LEU A 31 8.72 -28.00 110.18
N ILE A 32 9.05 -27.01 111.03
CA ILE A 32 10.05 -25.96 110.74
C ILE A 32 11.48 -26.44 111.07
N THR A 33 11.64 -27.25 112.12
CA THR A 33 12.96 -27.77 112.55
C THR A 33 13.35 -29.10 111.90
N THR A 34 12.41 -29.78 111.22
CA THR A 34 12.78 -30.85 110.29
C THR A 34 13.45 -30.18 109.09
N PRO A 35 14.77 -30.38 108.85
CA PRO A 35 15.38 -29.87 107.63
C PRO A 35 14.59 -30.44 106.45
N LEU A 36 14.12 -29.56 105.55
CA LEU A 36 13.80 -29.98 104.20
C LEU A 36 15.11 -30.49 103.62
N ASN A 37 15.34 -31.79 103.76
CA ASN A 37 16.32 -32.50 102.98
C ASN A 37 15.72 -32.53 101.57
N LEU A 38 15.84 -31.43 100.82
CA LEU A 38 15.94 -31.60 99.37
C LEU A 38 17.20 -32.44 99.22
N PRO A 39 17.11 -33.70 98.77
CA PRO A 39 18.33 -34.38 98.33
C PRO A 39 19.02 -33.42 97.35
N GLU A 40 20.35 -33.28 97.45
CA GLU A 40 21.11 -32.73 96.34
C GLU A 40 20.53 -33.36 95.06
N PRO A 41 20.14 -32.56 94.06
CA PRO A 41 19.45 -33.08 92.89
C PRO A 41 20.23 -34.31 92.41
N PRO A 42 19.58 -35.47 92.23
CA PRO A 42 20.30 -36.70 91.94
C PRO A 42 21.32 -36.46 90.82
N ASP A 43 22.51 -37.04 90.88
CA ASP A 43 23.51 -36.93 89.80
C ASP A 43 22.90 -37.24 88.42
N GLU A 44 21.88 -38.11 88.40
CA GLU A 44 21.04 -38.38 87.23
C GLU A 44 20.35 -37.13 86.67
N LEU A 45 19.79 -36.24 87.50
CA LEU A 45 19.17 -35.00 87.06
C LEU A 45 20.19 -34.02 86.45
N PHE A 46 21.38 -33.90 87.03
CA PHE A 46 22.47 -33.12 86.45
C PHE A 46 22.96 -33.71 85.12
N SER A 47 23.04 -35.05 85.03
CA SER A 47 23.40 -35.74 83.78
C SER A 47 22.33 -35.59 82.70
N MET A 48 21.04 -35.62 83.07
CA MET A 48 19.92 -35.43 82.16
C MET A 48 19.79 -33.98 81.70
N VAL A 49 20.06 -33.01 82.57
CA VAL A 49 20.13 -31.60 82.20
C VAL A 49 21.31 -31.35 81.28
N SER A 50 22.48 -31.91 81.59
CA SER A 50 23.67 -31.83 80.71
C SER A 50 23.43 -32.49 79.36
N GLU A 51 22.76 -33.64 79.32
CA GLU A 51 22.42 -34.31 78.06
C GLU A 51 21.33 -33.56 77.29
N ALA A 52 20.36 -32.95 77.99
CA ALA A 52 19.37 -32.08 77.38
C ALA A 52 20.00 -30.80 76.80
N GLU A 53 20.96 -30.19 77.49
CA GLU A 53 21.74 -29.06 76.99
C GLU A 53 22.64 -29.47 75.82
N ARG A 54 23.25 -30.66 75.87
CA ARG A 54 24.05 -31.21 74.78
C ARG A 54 23.19 -31.47 73.55
N LEU A 55 22.04 -32.12 73.72
CA LEU A 55 21.05 -32.38 72.66
C LEU A 55 20.47 -31.08 72.12
N ALA A 56 20.17 -30.09 72.97
CA ALA A 56 19.74 -28.76 72.53
C ALA A 56 20.82 -28.08 71.70
N SER A 57 22.09 -28.14 72.12
CA SER A 57 23.21 -27.60 71.34
C SER A 57 23.43 -28.36 70.02
N LEU A 58 23.17 -29.67 69.99
CA LEU A 58 23.27 -30.49 68.79
C LEU A 58 22.11 -30.22 67.83
N ILE A 59 20.91 -29.96 68.33
CA ILE A 59 19.74 -29.55 67.54
C ILE A 59 19.95 -28.14 67.00
N GLU A 60 20.45 -27.21 67.80
CA GLU A 60 20.81 -25.86 67.37
C GLU A 60 21.90 -25.90 66.30
N LYS A 61 22.96 -26.71 66.52
CA LYS A 61 23.99 -26.96 65.51
C LYS A 61 23.43 -27.57 64.24
N ALA A 62 22.56 -28.58 64.32
CA ALA A 62 21.93 -29.20 63.16
C ALA A 62 20.99 -28.25 62.41
N GLN A 63 20.30 -27.34 63.11
CA GLN A 63 19.50 -26.28 62.49
C GLN A 63 20.40 -25.23 61.83
N THR A 64 21.53 -24.88 62.44
CA THR A 64 22.53 -24.01 61.80
C THR A 64 23.29 -24.72 60.68
N GLU A 65 23.41 -26.05 60.68
CA GLU A 65 23.92 -26.87 59.57
C GLU A 65 22.85 -27.09 58.49
N GLY A 66 21.59 -26.73 58.75
CA GLY A 66 20.56 -26.49 57.72
C GLY A 66 21.02 -25.51 56.62
N THR A 67 22.07 -24.73 56.91
CA THR A 67 22.86 -23.94 55.97
C THR A 67 23.56 -24.72 54.87
N ALA A 68 23.68 -26.05 54.95
CA ALA A 68 24.12 -26.85 53.80
C ALA A 68 23.07 -26.90 52.69
N THR A 69 21.78 -26.67 53.01
CA THR A 69 20.67 -26.73 52.04
C THR A 69 20.30 -25.37 51.45
N GLU A 70 20.61 -24.27 52.12
CA GLU A 70 20.44 -22.91 51.60
C GLU A 70 21.22 -22.61 50.30
N PRO A 71 22.53 -22.91 50.17
CA PRO A 71 23.26 -22.66 48.94
C PRO A 71 22.74 -23.53 47.80
N ILE A 72 22.33 -24.77 48.09
CA ILE A 72 21.70 -25.67 47.12
C ILE A 72 20.36 -25.09 46.64
N LYS A 73 19.55 -24.51 47.54
CA LYS A 73 18.28 -23.85 47.17
C LYS A 73 18.50 -22.59 46.35
N GLU A 74 19.51 -21.78 46.66
CA GLU A 74 19.88 -20.63 45.82
C GLU A 74 20.36 -21.08 44.44
N GLU A 75 21.17 -22.14 44.37
CA GLU A 75 21.68 -22.69 43.12
C GLU A 75 20.55 -23.28 42.26
N ILE A 76 19.58 -23.98 42.87
CA ILE A 76 18.34 -24.42 42.19
C ILE A 76 17.57 -23.21 41.65
N LYS A 77 17.39 -22.14 42.44
CA LYS A 77 16.67 -20.95 42.01
C LYS A 77 17.36 -20.23 40.85
N ASN A 78 18.70 -20.19 40.86
CA ASN A 78 19.51 -19.62 39.79
C ASN A 78 19.40 -20.47 38.52
N LEU A 79 19.54 -21.79 38.64
CA LEU A 79 19.35 -22.73 37.52
C LEU A 79 17.94 -22.64 36.93
N GLU A 80 16.89 -22.51 37.75
CA GLU A 80 15.52 -22.28 37.26
C GLU A 80 15.37 -20.95 36.54
N ALA A 81 16.07 -19.90 36.98
CA ALA A 81 16.08 -18.61 36.28
C ALA A 81 16.78 -18.71 34.92
N GLU A 82 17.92 -19.40 34.86
CA GLU A 82 18.62 -19.69 33.61
C GLU A 82 17.79 -20.54 32.65
N ILE A 83 17.11 -21.58 33.16
CA ILE A 83 16.19 -22.42 32.36
C ILE A 83 15.08 -21.56 31.77
N ARG A 84 14.42 -20.71 32.57
CA ARG A 84 13.37 -19.80 32.08
C ARG A 84 13.89 -18.84 31.01
N GLU A 85 15.12 -18.35 31.15
CA GLU A 85 15.74 -17.49 30.15
C GLU A 85 16.02 -18.24 28.84
N VAL A 86 16.55 -19.46 28.93
CA VAL A 86 16.82 -20.31 27.77
C VAL A 86 15.51 -20.71 27.07
N GLU A 87 14.47 -21.09 27.82
CA GLU A 87 13.15 -21.41 27.29
C GLU A 87 12.53 -20.21 26.54
N SER A 88 12.67 -19.00 27.07
CA SER A 88 12.22 -17.76 26.40
C SER A 88 12.98 -17.51 25.08
N LYS A 89 14.30 -17.74 25.06
CA LYS A 89 15.12 -17.67 23.85
C LYS A 89 14.72 -18.75 22.83
N LEU A 90 14.37 -19.94 23.28
CA LEU A 90 13.93 -21.06 22.45
C LEU A 90 12.57 -20.77 21.80
N ALA A 91 11.61 -20.24 22.57
CA ALA A 91 10.34 -19.78 22.03
C ALA A 91 10.51 -18.68 20.97
N SER A 92 11.45 -17.76 21.20
CA SER A 92 11.81 -16.71 20.23
C SER A 92 12.39 -17.29 18.94
N LEU A 93 13.18 -18.37 19.01
CA LEU A 93 13.73 -19.05 17.83
C LEU A 93 12.64 -19.67 16.95
N ASP A 94 11.59 -20.24 17.53
CA ASP A 94 10.49 -20.81 16.77
C ASP A 94 9.65 -19.73 16.06
N VAL A 95 9.50 -18.56 16.66
CA VAL A 95 8.93 -17.38 15.99
C VAL A 95 9.79 -16.98 14.80
N VAL A 96 11.11 -16.91 14.96
CA VAL A 96 12.04 -16.58 13.87
C VAL A 96 11.97 -17.59 12.73
N LYS A 97 11.88 -18.89 13.02
CA LYS A 97 11.71 -19.93 11.99
C LYS A 97 10.42 -19.74 11.19
N LYS A 98 9.29 -19.49 11.87
CA LYS A 98 8.01 -19.22 11.21
C LYS A 98 8.06 -17.95 10.35
N ALA A 99 8.67 -16.88 10.87
CA ALA A 99 8.85 -15.64 10.12
C ALA A 99 9.72 -15.85 8.87
N LYS A 100 10.81 -16.62 8.97
CA LYS A 100 11.66 -16.97 7.82
C LYS A 100 10.90 -17.77 6.76
N ALA A 101 10.13 -18.78 7.17
CA ALA A 101 9.28 -19.53 6.24
C ALA A 101 8.30 -18.59 5.51
N ARG A 102 7.63 -17.69 6.25
CA ARG A 102 6.72 -16.72 5.65
C ARG A 102 7.42 -15.73 4.71
N ILE A 103 8.66 -15.33 5.00
CA ILE A 103 9.46 -14.48 4.11
C ILE A 103 9.74 -15.20 2.80
N GLU A 104 10.10 -16.48 2.83
CA GLU A 104 10.35 -17.24 1.60
C GLU A 104 9.06 -17.45 0.79
N ASP A 105 7.93 -17.72 1.45
CA ASP A 105 6.62 -17.77 0.77
C ASP A 105 6.30 -16.44 0.08
N LEU A 106 6.46 -15.33 0.79
CA LEU A 106 6.17 -13.98 0.25
C LEU A 106 7.10 -13.61 -0.91
N LYS A 107 8.38 -14.02 -0.88
CA LYS A 107 9.30 -13.81 -2.00
C LYS A 107 8.91 -14.61 -3.23
N ALA A 108 8.37 -15.83 -3.04
CA ALA A 108 7.85 -16.62 -4.15
C ALA A 108 6.62 -15.93 -4.76
N GLU A 109 5.66 -15.50 -3.93
CA GLU A 109 4.49 -14.72 -4.36
C GLU A 109 4.89 -13.43 -5.10
N GLU A 110 5.87 -12.67 -4.56
CA GLU A 110 6.39 -11.44 -5.17
C GLU A 110 6.97 -11.70 -6.55
N ARG A 111 7.71 -12.81 -6.72
CA ARG A 111 8.29 -13.18 -8.01
C ARG A 111 7.22 -13.51 -9.04
N GLU A 112 6.22 -14.30 -8.68
CA GLU A 112 5.10 -14.64 -9.57
C GLU A 112 4.31 -13.39 -9.97
N LEU A 113 4.06 -12.48 -9.02
CA LEU A 113 3.39 -11.20 -9.28
C LEU A 113 4.22 -10.29 -10.19
N ALA A 114 5.54 -10.25 -10.01
CA ALA A 114 6.43 -9.45 -10.84
C ALA A 114 6.44 -9.96 -12.29
N GLU A 115 6.53 -11.27 -12.49
CA GLU A 115 6.46 -11.89 -13.82
C GLU A 115 5.10 -11.57 -14.50
N ALA A 116 3.98 -11.76 -13.78
CA ALA A 116 2.66 -11.40 -14.32
C ALA A 116 2.50 -9.91 -14.61
N PHE A 117 3.11 -9.04 -13.79
CA PHE A 117 3.08 -7.60 -14.01
C PHE A 117 3.85 -7.21 -15.28
N GLU A 118 5.04 -7.76 -15.49
CA GLU A 118 5.84 -7.54 -16.70
C GLU A 118 5.08 -7.97 -17.96
N ASP A 119 4.46 -9.15 -17.94
CA ASP A 119 3.63 -9.65 -19.05
C ASP A 119 2.47 -8.70 -19.39
N ILE A 120 1.79 -8.18 -18.37
CA ILE A 120 0.68 -7.22 -18.56
C ILE A 120 1.19 -5.90 -19.12
N GLN A 121 2.34 -5.40 -18.63
CA GLN A 121 2.95 -4.18 -19.16
C GLN A 121 3.33 -4.32 -20.63
N GLU A 122 3.90 -5.46 -21.02
CA GLU A 122 4.20 -5.75 -22.43
C GLU A 122 2.92 -5.74 -23.27
N GLN A 123 1.85 -6.38 -22.80
CA GLN A 123 0.57 -6.41 -23.51
C GLN A 123 -0.04 -5.01 -23.68
N ILE A 124 0.00 -4.18 -22.63
CA ILE A 124 -0.48 -2.79 -22.69
C ILE A 124 0.33 -2.01 -23.75
N TYR A 125 1.66 -2.12 -23.71
CA TYR A 125 2.53 -1.48 -24.68
C TYR A 125 2.22 -1.91 -26.13
N LEU A 126 2.04 -3.22 -26.36
CA LEU A 126 1.69 -3.75 -27.67
C LEU A 126 0.33 -3.25 -28.18
N LEU A 127 -0.66 -3.12 -27.29
CA LEU A 127 -1.98 -2.59 -27.63
C LEU A 127 -1.92 -1.09 -27.99
N GLU A 128 -1.11 -0.32 -27.28
CA GLU A 128 -0.87 1.09 -27.59
C GLU A 128 -0.17 1.26 -28.95
N GLU A 129 0.89 0.48 -29.21
CA GLU A 129 1.58 0.48 -30.50
C GLU A 129 0.64 0.06 -31.64
N PHE A 130 -0.15 -0.99 -31.44
CA PHE A 130 -1.15 -1.42 -32.41
C PHE A 130 -2.14 -0.30 -32.72
N THR A 131 -2.63 0.39 -31.69
CA THR A 131 -3.58 1.50 -31.85
C THR A 131 -2.95 2.65 -32.62
N ARG A 132 -1.72 3.05 -32.28
CA ARG A 132 -0.97 4.09 -33.00
C ARG A 132 -0.79 3.71 -34.46
N LYS A 133 -0.33 2.49 -34.75
CA LYS A 133 -0.14 2.00 -36.13
C LYS A 133 -1.44 1.93 -36.91
N LYS A 134 -2.53 1.44 -36.30
CA LYS A 134 -3.85 1.38 -36.93
C LYS A 134 -4.31 2.77 -37.34
N VAL A 135 -4.19 3.73 -36.43
CA VAL A 135 -4.55 5.13 -36.67
C VAL A 135 -3.70 5.73 -37.79
N THR A 136 -2.38 5.57 -37.75
CA THR A 136 -1.48 6.05 -38.81
C THR A 136 -1.85 5.45 -40.16
N LEU A 137 -2.11 4.14 -40.24
CA LEU A 137 -2.48 3.48 -41.49
C LEU A 137 -3.84 3.95 -42.04
N ILE A 138 -4.79 4.28 -41.18
CA ILE A 138 -6.07 4.87 -41.60
C ILE A 138 -5.83 6.27 -42.16
N GLU A 139 -5.04 7.09 -41.47
CA GLU A 139 -4.71 8.43 -41.91
C GLU A 139 -3.94 8.43 -43.24
N GLU A 140 -2.96 7.55 -43.40
CA GLU A 140 -2.22 7.34 -44.65
C GLU A 140 -3.15 6.94 -45.79
N ARG A 141 -3.99 5.91 -45.60
CA ARG A 141 -4.96 5.46 -46.64
C ARG A 141 -5.92 6.56 -47.06
N VAL A 142 -6.42 7.34 -46.11
CA VAL A 142 -7.30 8.48 -46.42
C VAL A 142 -6.52 9.48 -47.25
N ASN A 143 -5.32 9.86 -46.80
CA ASN A 143 -4.49 10.89 -47.43
C ASN A 143 -3.95 10.51 -48.81
N GLU A 144 -3.75 9.22 -49.09
CA GLU A 144 -3.35 8.71 -50.42
C GLU A 144 -4.39 9.02 -51.51
N THR A 145 -5.67 9.19 -51.15
CA THR A 145 -6.73 9.50 -52.11
C THR A 145 -6.75 10.97 -52.55
N PHE A 146 -6.15 11.86 -51.76
CA PHE A 146 -6.13 13.31 -51.97
C PHE A 146 -4.80 13.76 -52.58
N SER A 147 -4.85 14.66 -53.56
CA SER A 147 -3.63 15.11 -54.24
C SER A 147 -2.87 16.17 -53.45
N LEU A 148 -3.59 17.09 -52.82
CA LEU A 148 -3.02 18.20 -52.05
C LEU A 148 -3.39 18.12 -50.57
N THR A 149 -4.63 17.77 -50.29
CA THR A 149 -5.22 17.81 -48.95
C THR A 149 -4.63 16.72 -48.07
N ARG A 150 -4.30 17.05 -46.83
CA ARG A 150 -3.91 16.08 -45.80
C ARG A 150 -4.81 16.24 -44.58
N PHE A 151 -5.51 15.19 -44.22
CA PHE A 151 -6.27 15.10 -42.99
C PHE A 151 -5.36 14.60 -41.87
N LYS A 152 -5.25 15.40 -40.81
CA LYS A 152 -4.76 14.99 -39.50
C LYS A 152 -5.96 14.51 -38.71
N LEU A 153 -6.18 13.20 -38.67
CA LEU A 153 -7.36 12.63 -38.02
C LEU A 153 -7.15 12.55 -36.50
N PHE A 154 -5.91 12.34 -36.08
CA PHE A 154 -5.54 12.18 -34.68
C PHE A 154 -4.34 13.07 -34.31
N GLU A 155 -4.26 13.41 -33.03
CA GLU A 155 -3.19 14.18 -32.44
C GLU A 155 -2.59 13.40 -31.27
N GLU A 156 -1.28 13.13 -31.33
CA GLU A 156 -0.55 12.57 -30.22
C GLU A 156 -0.32 13.64 -29.15
N GLN A 157 -0.79 13.37 -27.95
CA GLN A 157 -0.66 14.23 -26.79
C GLN A 157 0.68 14.00 -26.10
N ILE A 158 1.14 14.98 -25.31
CA ILE A 158 2.43 14.93 -24.60
C ILE A 158 2.51 13.73 -23.64
N ASN A 159 1.37 13.27 -23.13
CA ASN A 159 1.25 12.09 -22.27
C ASN A 159 1.17 10.76 -23.03
N GLY A 160 1.38 10.75 -24.35
CA GLY A 160 1.28 9.54 -25.19
C GLY A 160 -0.15 9.14 -25.57
N GLY A 161 -1.17 9.90 -25.14
CA GLY A 161 -2.56 9.67 -25.53
C GLY A 161 -2.85 10.10 -26.97
N LEU A 162 -3.80 9.44 -27.64
CA LEU A 162 -4.30 9.85 -28.94
C LEU A 162 -5.61 10.62 -28.78
N LYS A 163 -5.67 11.83 -29.34
CA LYS A 163 -6.87 12.66 -29.38
C LYS A 163 -7.42 12.73 -30.80
N GLU A 164 -8.71 12.47 -30.97
CA GLU A 164 -9.40 12.67 -32.26
C GLU A 164 -9.56 14.17 -32.54
N THR A 165 -9.07 14.65 -33.70
CA THR A 165 -9.04 16.10 -34.01
C THR A 165 -9.53 16.47 -35.41
N CYS A 166 -9.48 15.56 -36.39
CA CYS A 166 -9.93 15.75 -37.77
C CYS A 166 -9.69 17.19 -38.31
N GLU A 167 -8.42 17.51 -38.54
CA GLU A 167 -7.99 18.81 -39.05
C GLU A 167 -7.44 18.70 -40.48
N VAL A 168 -7.87 19.60 -41.35
CA VAL A 168 -7.34 19.68 -42.72
C VAL A 168 -6.05 20.50 -42.72
N THR A 169 -5.02 19.98 -43.39
CA THR A 169 -3.70 20.60 -43.50
C THR A 169 -3.18 20.53 -44.94
N TYR A 170 -2.27 21.43 -45.27
CA TYR A 170 -1.51 21.41 -46.52
C TYR A 170 -0.05 21.79 -46.21
N ASN A 171 0.90 20.93 -46.59
CA ASN A 171 2.33 21.08 -46.26
C ASN A 171 2.58 21.41 -44.77
N GLY A 172 1.84 20.76 -43.87
CA GLY A 172 1.94 20.96 -42.42
C GLY A 172 1.27 22.23 -41.89
N VAL A 173 0.66 23.06 -42.75
CA VAL A 173 -0.06 24.27 -42.33
C VAL A 173 -1.55 23.96 -42.18
N PRO A 174 -2.16 24.25 -41.02
CA PRO A 174 -3.61 24.10 -40.83
C PRO A 174 -4.44 24.93 -41.80
N TYR A 175 -5.58 24.38 -42.24
CA TYR A 175 -6.48 25.01 -43.22
C TYR A 175 -6.86 26.45 -42.84
N ARG A 176 -7.07 26.71 -41.54
CA ARG A 176 -7.40 28.03 -41.01
C ARG A 176 -6.33 29.09 -41.28
N ASN A 177 -5.08 28.67 -41.40
CA ASN A 177 -3.92 29.55 -41.57
C ASN A 177 -3.48 29.69 -43.03
N LEU A 178 -4.18 29.02 -43.96
CA LEU A 178 -3.86 29.11 -45.38
C LEU A 178 -4.40 30.39 -46.02
N ASN A 179 -3.74 30.85 -47.07
CA ASN A 179 -4.24 31.96 -47.89
C ASN A 179 -5.51 31.55 -48.67
N ASN A 180 -6.25 32.54 -49.20
CA ASN A 180 -7.56 32.26 -49.81
C ASN A 180 -7.47 31.33 -51.03
N GLY A 181 -6.50 31.56 -51.92
CA GLY A 181 -6.32 30.70 -53.10
C GLY A 181 -5.99 29.26 -52.77
N MET A 182 -5.19 29.02 -51.71
CA MET A 182 -4.89 27.67 -51.27
C MET A 182 -6.10 26.99 -50.62
N ARG A 183 -6.93 27.74 -49.87
CA ARG A 183 -8.19 27.19 -49.34
C ARG A 183 -9.14 26.77 -50.46
N ILE A 184 -9.26 27.56 -51.52
CA ILE A 184 -10.04 27.23 -52.71
C ILE A 184 -9.48 25.96 -53.38
N ASN A 185 -8.17 25.88 -53.59
CA ASN A 185 -7.54 24.71 -54.20
C ASN A 185 -7.69 23.43 -53.36
N ILE A 186 -7.66 23.52 -52.03
CA ILE A 186 -7.97 22.38 -51.14
C ILE A 186 -9.42 21.97 -51.28
N GLY A 187 -10.36 22.93 -51.30
CA GLY A 187 -11.78 22.64 -51.53
C GLY A 187 -12.00 21.91 -52.86
N LEU A 188 -11.32 22.36 -53.93
CA LEU A 188 -11.35 21.69 -55.22
C LEU A 188 -10.75 20.28 -55.18
N ASP A 189 -9.67 20.05 -54.43
CA ASP A 189 -9.04 18.73 -54.32
C ASP A 189 -9.98 17.74 -53.61
N VAL A 190 -10.67 18.19 -52.57
CA VAL A 190 -11.70 17.40 -51.89
C VAL A 190 -12.86 17.08 -52.84
N ILE A 191 -13.40 18.08 -53.55
CA ILE A 191 -14.48 17.87 -54.53
C ILE A 191 -14.03 16.90 -55.62
N ASN A 192 -12.84 17.07 -56.17
CA ASN A 192 -12.27 16.19 -57.19
C ASN A 192 -12.15 14.75 -56.69
N THR A 193 -11.66 14.58 -55.47
CA THR A 193 -11.48 13.26 -54.86
C THR A 193 -12.81 12.56 -54.64
N LEU A 194 -13.81 13.25 -54.09
CA LEU A 194 -15.16 12.70 -53.91
C LEU A 194 -15.87 12.44 -55.23
N SER A 195 -15.69 13.33 -56.22
CA SER A 195 -16.22 13.17 -57.58
C SER A 195 -15.66 11.90 -58.24
N ARG A 196 -14.35 11.67 -58.13
CA ARG A 196 -13.71 10.43 -58.60
C ARG A 196 -14.23 9.20 -57.86
N TYR A 197 -14.32 9.27 -56.52
CA TYR A 197 -14.76 8.15 -55.70
C TYR A 197 -16.20 7.71 -56.01
N HIS A 198 -17.10 8.68 -56.22
CA HIS A 198 -18.51 8.40 -56.55
C HIS A 198 -18.77 8.27 -58.05
N GLY A 199 -17.77 8.50 -58.91
CA GLY A 199 -17.93 8.47 -60.37
C GLY A 199 -18.88 9.54 -60.91
N VAL A 200 -19.02 10.68 -60.20
CA VAL A 200 -19.88 11.80 -60.59
C VAL A 200 -19.05 12.99 -61.03
N SER A 201 -19.55 13.76 -61.99
CA SER A 201 -18.98 15.07 -62.33
C SER A 201 -20.02 16.14 -62.03
N VAL A 202 -19.65 17.09 -61.18
CA VAL A 202 -20.55 18.15 -60.70
C VAL A 202 -20.01 19.53 -61.10
N PRO A 203 -20.87 20.48 -61.48
CA PRO A 203 -20.44 21.87 -61.70
C PRO A 203 -20.01 22.50 -60.38
N VAL A 204 -18.88 23.22 -60.42
CA VAL A 204 -18.31 23.88 -59.24
C VAL A 204 -18.31 25.39 -59.44
N TRP A 205 -18.97 26.08 -58.53
CA TRP A 205 -18.97 27.55 -58.46
C TRP A 205 -17.85 28.00 -57.54
N ILE A 206 -16.97 28.86 -58.06
CA ILE A 206 -15.86 29.43 -57.30
C ILE A 206 -16.12 30.92 -57.14
N ASP A 207 -16.52 31.29 -55.93
CA ASP A 207 -16.58 32.69 -55.52
C ASP A 207 -15.19 33.22 -55.16
N ASN A 208 -15.01 34.54 -55.22
CA ASN A 208 -13.73 35.21 -54.98
C ASN A 208 -12.58 34.66 -55.83
N ALA A 209 -12.86 34.25 -57.07
CA ALA A 209 -11.86 33.62 -57.94
C ALA A 209 -10.77 34.60 -58.42
N GLU A 210 -10.93 35.90 -58.18
CA GLU A 210 -9.89 36.93 -58.33
C GLU A 210 -8.70 36.74 -57.38
N SER A 211 -8.93 36.07 -56.24
CA SER A 211 -7.90 35.82 -55.24
C SER A 211 -7.00 34.62 -55.56
N VAL A 212 -7.20 33.98 -56.72
CA VAL A 212 -6.52 32.73 -57.11
C VAL A 212 -5.84 32.86 -58.46
N THR A 213 -4.51 32.69 -58.48
CA THR A 213 -3.70 32.75 -59.72
C THR A 213 -3.83 31.49 -60.57
N SER A 214 -3.86 30.31 -59.92
CA SER A 214 -3.98 29.02 -60.60
C SER A 214 -4.90 28.10 -59.81
N LEU A 215 -5.90 27.55 -60.50
CA LEU A 215 -6.79 26.54 -59.97
C LEU A 215 -6.25 25.16 -60.35
N ILE A 216 -6.44 24.18 -59.48
CA ILE A 216 -6.19 22.79 -59.86
C ILE A 216 -7.18 22.35 -60.94
N ASN A 217 -6.75 21.42 -61.79
CA ASN A 217 -7.64 20.90 -62.82
C ASN A 217 -8.80 20.11 -62.19
N THR A 218 -10.00 20.22 -62.74
CA THR A 218 -11.17 19.45 -62.32
C THR A 218 -11.85 18.82 -63.53
N ASN A 219 -12.51 17.70 -63.29
CA ASN A 219 -13.27 16.98 -64.31
C ASN A 219 -14.66 17.62 -64.53
N GLY A 220 -15.10 18.50 -63.63
CA GLY A 220 -16.36 19.22 -63.70
C GLY A 220 -16.28 20.55 -64.44
N GLN A 221 -17.44 21.13 -64.74
CA GLN A 221 -17.51 22.51 -65.22
C GLN A 221 -17.14 23.47 -64.09
N ILE A 222 -16.18 24.36 -64.33
CA ILE A 222 -15.84 25.45 -63.39
C ILE A 222 -16.59 26.71 -63.81
N ILE A 223 -17.31 27.30 -62.86
CA ILE A 223 -17.93 28.63 -63.00
C ILE A 223 -17.20 29.56 -62.04
N ARG A 224 -16.43 30.51 -62.58
CA ARG A 224 -15.62 31.45 -61.79
C ARG A 224 -16.36 32.78 -61.68
N LEU A 225 -16.58 33.24 -60.46
CA LEU A 225 -17.06 34.59 -60.19
C LEU A 225 -15.83 35.50 -60.02
N VAL A 226 -15.62 36.39 -60.98
CA VAL A 226 -14.47 37.30 -61.03
C VAL A 226 -14.93 38.71 -61.38
N VAL A 227 -14.27 39.71 -60.81
CA VAL A 227 -14.48 41.11 -61.20
C VAL A 227 -13.65 41.41 -62.45
N SER A 228 -14.29 41.82 -63.54
CA SER A 228 -13.60 42.24 -64.77
C SER A 228 -13.76 43.75 -64.98
N GLU A 229 -12.67 44.50 -64.88
CA GLU A 229 -12.67 45.94 -65.22
C GLU A 229 -12.82 46.18 -66.72
N GLN A 230 -12.38 45.21 -67.53
CA GLN A 230 -12.34 45.30 -68.99
C GLN A 230 -13.72 45.03 -69.60
N ASP A 231 -14.55 44.25 -68.92
CA ASP A 231 -15.86 43.82 -69.42
C ASP A 231 -16.98 44.61 -68.75
N LYS A 232 -17.33 45.76 -69.34
CA LYS A 232 -18.51 46.56 -68.91
C LYS A 232 -19.85 46.01 -69.42
N ALA A 233 -19.79 45.06 -70.35
CA ALA A 233 -20.93 44.35 -70.93
C ALA A 233 -20.53 42.88 -71.15
N LEU A 234 -21.52 41.98 -71.20
CA LEU A 234 -21.29 40.54 -71.36
C LEU A 234 -20.43 40.25 -72.61
N ARG A 235 -19.30 39.56 -72.40
CA ARG A 235 -18.38 39.11 -73.45
C ARG A 235 -18.37 37.59 -73.50
N ILE A 236 -18.65 37.03 -74.68
CA ILE A 236 -18.58 35.59 -74.94
C ILE A 236 -17.35 35.31 -75.78
N THR A 237 -16.44 34.49 -75.26
CA THR A 237 -15.23 34.04 -75.96
C THR A 237 -15.22 32.51 -76.03
N ASN A 238 -15.11 31.96 -77.23
CA ASN A 238 -14.88 30.52 -77.42
C ASN A 238 -13.39 30.27 -77.52
N GLU A 239 -12.83 29.51 -76.58
CA GLU A 239 -11.48 28.96 -76.73
C GLU A 239 -11.49 27.89 -77.83
N SER A 240 -11.22 28.32 -79.06
CA SER A 240 -11.00 27.41 -80.18
C SER A 240 -9.62 26.78 -79.98
N LYS A 241 -9.53 25.46 -79.85
CA LYS A 241 -8.24 24.76 -79.83
C LYS A 241 -7.43 25.18 -81.06
N GLU A 242 -6.27 25.80 -80.88
CA GLU A 242 -5.30 25.95 -81.96
C GLU A 242 -4.91 24.54 -82.43
N VAL A 243 -5.37 24.18 -83.64
CA VAL A 243 -4.86 23.01 -84.35
C VAL A 243 -3.42 23.32 -84.74
N LYS A 244 -2.45 22.87 -83.94
CA LYS A 244 -1.08 22.77 -84.40
C LYS A 244 -1.05 21.72 -85.51
N ASN A 245 -0.95 22.19 -86.76
CA ASN A 245 -0.55 21.35 -87.89
C ASN A 245 0.89 20.89 -87.64
N TYR A 246 1.05 19.76 -86.95
CA TYR A 246 2.30 19.02 -87.00
C TYR A 246 2.31 18.24 -88.30
N GLY A 247 3.24 18.61 -89.19
CA GLY A 247 3.72 17.70 -90.21
C GLY A 247 4.12 16.38 -89.57
N THR A 248 3.80 15.30 -90.27
CA THR A 248 4.10 13.90 -89.98
C THR A 248 5.33 13.68 -89.10
N ASP A 249 5.15 13.12 -87.91
CA ASP A 249 5.82 11.91 -87.43
C ASP A 249 5.47 11.58 -85.96
N GLY A 250 5.02 10.35 -85.74
CA GLY A 250 5.28 9.55 -84.51
C GLY A 250 4.55 9.88 -83.20
N ASP A 251 3.55 9.05 -82.86
CA ASP A 251 3.23 8.47 -81.54
C ASP A 251 3.23 9.33 -80.25
N LYS A 252 2.02 9.58 -79.71
CA LYS A 252 1.48 9.04 -78.42
C LYS A 252 0.31 9.88 -77.89
N GLU A 253 -0.83 9.23 -77.70
CA GLU A 253 -2.05 9.78 -77.11
C GLU A 253 -1.85 10.12 -75.61
N THR A 254 -2.17 11.35 -75.20
CA THR A 254 -2.70 11.63 -73.86
C THR A 254 -3.87 12.63 -73.98
N GLY A 255 -5.04 12.21 -73.48
CA GLY A 255 -6.28 12.97 -73.58
C GLY A 255 -6.30 14.18 -72.66
N THR A 256 -6.66 15.34 -73.21
CA THR A 256 -6.88 16.59 -72.46
C THR A 256 -8.35 17.00 -72.52
N GLY A 257 -8.97 17.04 -71.34
CA GLY A 257 -10.35 17.50 -71.12
C GLY A 257 -10.53 18.99 -71.46
N SER A 258 -11.69 19.30 -72.01
CA SER A 258 -12.11 20.65 -72.43
C SER A 258 -12.65 21.42 -71.23
N SER A 259 -12.09 22.58 -70.93
CA SER A 259 -12.68 23.56 -70.01
C SER A 259 -13.16 24.75 -70.84
N SER A 260 -14.39 25.20 -70.64
CA SER A 260 -14.96 26.39 -71.28
C SER A 260 -15.41 27.34 -70.19
N SER A 261 -14.80 28.52 -70.14
CA SER A 261 -15.14 29.58 -69.19
C SER A 261 -16.12 30.57 -69.81
N VAL A 262 -17.28 30.75 -69.17
CA VAL A 262 -18.18 31.87 -69.41
C VAL A 262 -17.96 32.87 -68.29
N LEU A 263 -17.57 34.09 -68.65
CA LEU A 263 -17.42 35.22 -67.73
C LEU A 263 -18.76 35.96 -67.65
N PHE A 264 -19.32 36.07 -66.45
CA PHE A 264 -20.52 36.85 -66.15
C PHE A 264 -20.13 38.16 -65.46
#